data_AF-A0A662GFF2-F1
#
_entry.id   AF-A0A662GFF2-F1
#
_cell.length_a   1.000
_cell.length_b   1.000
_cell.length_c   1.000
_cell.angle_alpha   90.00
_cell.angle_beta   90.00
_cell.angle_gamma   90.00
#
_symmetry.space_group_name_H-M   'P 1'
#
loop_
_entity.id
_entity.type
_entity.pdbx_description
1 polymer ?
#
loop_
_entity_poly.entity_id
_entity_poly.type
_entity_poly.pdbx_seq_one_letter_code
_entity_poly.pdbx_strand_id
1 'polypeptide(L)'
;MLFVSKNIPIVNFHRSSGANFGVHSIDGNTKYFGREVYRYFGPFIYSFIKMMANSEEFPFLREMRENMKKKVKEYFKKRLGISPP
;
A
#
# COMPACT_ATOMS: atom_id res chain seq x y z
N MET A 1 -5.92 -4.05 4.07
CA MET A 1 -6.20 -4.76 5.34
C MET A 1 -6.64 -6.20 5.11
N LEU A 2 -7.52 -6.48 4.14
CA LEU A 2 -7.96 -7.85 3.81
C LEU A 2 -6.81 -8.83 3.48
N PHE A 3 -5.84 -8.43 2.67
CA PHE A 3 -4.70 -9.30 2.37
C PHE A 3 -3.79 -9.54 3.61
N VAL A 4 -3.64 -8.52 4.47
CA VAL A 4 -2.85 -8.64 5.71
C VAL A 4 -3.47 -9.64 6.67
N SER A 5 -4.80 -9.66 6.80
CA SER A 5 -5.48 -10.62 7.69
C SER A 5 -5.30 -12.07 7.24
N LYS A 6 -5.02 -12.30 5.95
CA LYS A 6 -4.72 -13.61 5.37
C LYS A 6 -3.22 -13.94 5.34
N ASN A 7 -2.38 -13.21 6.06
CA ASN A 7 -0.92 -13.36 6.04
C ASN A 7 -0.30 -13.25 4.64
N ILE A 8 -0.96 -12.54 3.72
CA ILE A 8 -0.42 -12.26 2.39
C ILE A 8 0.47 -11.02 2.48
N PRO A 9 1.77 -11.10 2.10
CA PRO A 9 2.64 -9.94 2.09
C PRO A 9 2.13 -8.86 1.14
N ILE A 10 2.24 -7.60 1.54
CA ILE A 10 1.79 -6.45 0.75
C ILE A 10 2.87 -5.38 0.75
N VAL A 11 3.12 -4.81 -0.42
CA VAL A 11 3.91 -3.59 -0.58
C VAL A 11 2.98 -2.51 -1.13
N ASN A 12 2.85 -1.41 -0.39
CA ASN A 12 2.06 -0.25 -0.82
C ASN A 12 3.00 0.87 -1.29
N PHE A 13 2.96 1.15 -2.59
CA PHE A 13 3.66 2.29 -3.16
C PHE A 13 2.82 3.55 -2.96
N HIS A 14 3.37 4.51 -2.23
CA HIS A 14 2.77 5.82 -2.03
C HIS A 14 3.86 6.88 -2.10
N ARG A 15 3.46 8.12 -2.34
CA ARG A 15 4.35 9.27 -2.30
C ARG A 15 4.11 10.01 -0.99
N SER A 16 5.19 10.44 -0.34
CA SER A 16 5.15 11.25 0.87
C SER A 16 5.22 12.77 0.60
N SER A 17 5.24 13.19 -0.67
CA SER A 17 5.34 14.61 -1.05
C SER A 17 4.03 15.38 -0.89
N GLY A 18 4.05 16.69 -1.16
CA GLY A 18 2.90 17.60 -1.11
C GLY A 18 1.70 17.21 -1.99
N ALA A 19 1.80 16.12 -2.77
CA ALA A 19 0.67 15.49 -3.45
C ALA A 19 -0.45 15.03 -2.49
N ASN A 20 -0.16 14.90 -1.19
CA ASN A 20 -1.18 14.59 -0.19
C ASN A 20 -1.93 15.83 0.35
N PHE A 21 -1.56 17.05 -0.04
CA PHE A 21 -2.15 18.29 0.49
C PHE A 21 -3.67 18.38 0.22
N GLY A 22 -4.09 18.00 -0.99
CA GLY A 22 -5.50 18.00 -1.38
C GLY A 22 -6.22 16.66 -1.23
N VAL A 23 -5.62 15.68 -0.55
CA VAL A 23 -6.25 14.35 -0.41
C VAL A 23 -7.52 14.49 0.41
N HIS A 24 -8.63 14.00 -0.15
CA HIS A 24 -9.99 14.14 0.40
C HIS A 24 -10.49 15.60 0.49
N SER A 25 -9.98 16.51 -0.34
CA SER A 25 -10.52 17.87 -0.50
C SER A 25 -10.80 18.18 -1.98
N ILE A 26 -11.42 19.34 -2.23
CA ILE A 26 -11.63 19.88 -3.59
C ILE A 26 -10.31 20.17 -4.32
N ASP A 27 -9.21 20.30 -3.58
CA ASP A 27 -7.86 20.53 -4.10
C ASP A 27 -7.16 19.25 -4.54
N GLY A 28 -7.85 18.10 -4.47
CA GLY A 28 -7.41 16.80 -4.97
C GLY A 28 -7.33 16.73 -6.49
N ASN A 29 -6.57 17.65 -7.10
CA ASN A 29 -6.36 17.76 -8.53
C ASN A 29 -4.86 17.65 -8.88
N THR A 30 -4.53 17.71 -10.17
CA THR A 30 -3.16 17.49 -10.67
C THR A 30 -2.19 18.63 -10.34
N LYS A 31 -2.65 19.76 -9.78
CA LYS A 31 -1.82 20.93 -9.46
C LYS A 31 -0.63 20.61 -8.56
N TYR A 32 -0.81 19.67 -7.63
CA TYR A 32 0.23 19.27 -6.67
C TYR A 32 1.01 18.02 -7.14
N PHE A 33 0.79 17.56 -8.37
CA PHE A 33 1.51 16.44 -8.95
C PHE A 33 2.64 16.97 -9.86
N GLY A 34 3.88 16.85 -9.41
CA GLY A 34 5.04 17.12 -10.27
C GLY A 34 5.08 16.15 -11.46
N ARG A 35 5.38 16.64 -12.66
CA ARG A 35 5.44 15.82 -13.89
C ARG A 35 6.38 14.62 -13.78
N GLU A 36 7.49 14.79 -13.06
CA GLU A 36 8.46 13.74 -12.78
C GLU A 36 7.85 12.49 -12.12
N VAL A 37 6.76 12.65 -11.37
CA VAL A 37 6.05 11.51 -10.76
C VAL A 37 5.58 10.52 -11.82
N TYR A 38 4.95 11.02 -12.89
CA TYR A 38 4.43 10.16 -13.95
C TYR A 38 5.56 9.47 -14.71
N ARG A 39 6.74 10.10 -14.75
CA ARG A 39 7.92 9.57 -15.43
C ARG A 39 8.58 8.43 -14.65
N TYR A 40 8.71 8.54 -13.32
CA TYR A 40 9.48 7.54 -12.55
C TYR A 40 8.63 6.48 -11.87
N PHE A 41 7.41 6.81 -11.45
CA PHE A 41 6.63 5.91 -10.59
C PHE A 41 6.19 4.64 -11.32
N GLY A 42 5.75 4.77 -12.58
CA GLY A 42 5.38 3.64 -13.44
C GLY A 42 6.54 2.68 -13.70
N PRO A 43 7.67 3.14 -14.26
CA PRO A 43 8.85 2.30 -14.51
C PRO A 43 9.42 1.64 -13.24
N PHE A 44 9.37 2.34 -12.11
CA PHE A 44 9.80 1.79 -10.83
C PHE A 44 8.91 0.61 -10.39
N ILE A 45 7.58 0.79 -10.39
CA ILE A 45 6.63 -0.27 -10.05
C ILE A 45 6.76 -1.46 -11.01
N TYR A 46 6.92 -1.19 -12.31
CA TYR A 46 7.13 -2.24 -13.30
C TYR A 46 8.39 -3.06 -13.02
N SER A 47 9.50 -2.39 -12.73
CA SER A 47 10.77 -3.05 -12.39
C SER A 47 10.63 -3.90 -11.13
N PHE A 48 9.94 -3.40 -10.11
CA PHE A 48 9.64 -4.15 -8.89
C PHE A 48 8.81 -5.40 -9.21
N ILE A 49 7.71 -5.29 -9.97
CA ILE A 49 6.87 -6.45 -10.34
C ILE A 49 7.69 -7.46 -11.13
N LYS A 50 8.51 -7.01 -12.10
CA LYS A 50 9.36 -7.88 -12.89
C LYS A 50 10.36 -8.64 -12.00
N MET A 51 10.99 -7.97 -11.05
CA MET A 51 11.89 -8.59 -10.09
C MET A 51 11.18 -9.66 -9.26
N MET A 52 10.01 -9.34 -8.71
CA MET A 52 9.22 -10.27 -7.89
C MET A 52 8.66 -11.46 -8.67
N ALA A 53 8.33 -11.28 -9.94
CA ALA A 53 7.84 -12.36 -10.79
C ALA A 53 8.94 -13.34 -11.22
N ASN A 54 10.20 -12.89 -11.22
CA ASN A 54 11.35 -13.69 -11.63
C ASN A 54 12.23 -14.14 -10.44
N SER A 55 11.83 -13.84 -9.19
CA SER A 55 12.57 -14.30 -8.02
C SER A 55 12.31 -15.77 -7.77
N GLU A 56 13.37 -16.57 -7.59
CA GLU A 56 13.26 -18.00 -7.23
C GLU A 56 12.53 -18.20 -5.90
N GLU A 57 12.76 -17.29 -4.95
CA GLU A 57 12.06 -17.25 -3.67
C GLU A 57 11.46 -15.88 -3.43
N PHE A 58 10.27 -15.87 -2.82
CA PHE A 58 9.57 -14.62 -2.52
C PHE A 58 10.25 -13.91 -1.33
N PRO A 59 10.80 -12.69 -1.49
CA PRO A 59 11.68 -12.05 -0.52
C PRO A 59 10.97 -11.49 0.74
N PHE A 60 9.65 -11.71 0.89
CA PHE A 60 8.91 -11.22 2.05
C PHE A 60 8.36 -12.36 2.90
N LEU A 61 8.59 -12.25 4.22
CA LEU A 61 8.02 -13.15 5.21
C LEU A 61 6.49 -13.13 5.14
N ARG A 62 5.89 -14.33 5.15
CA ARG A 62 4.43 -14.54 5.22
C ARG A 62 3.90 -14.51 6.65
N GLU A 63 4.57 -13.77 7.53
CA GLU A 63 4.18 -13.64 8.93
C GLU A 63 3.71 -12.22 9.23
N MET A 64 2.49 -12.11 9.76
CA MET A 64 1.96 -10.83 10.20
C MET A 64 2.59 -10.42 11.53
N ARG A 65 3.32 -9.31 11.52
CA ARG A 65 3.87 -8.66 12.72
C ARG A 65 2.75 -8.31 13.72
N GLU A 66 3.07 -8.36 15.01
CA GLU A 66 2.09 -8.16 16.10
C GLU A 66 1.40 -6.80 16.10
N ASN A 67 2.13 -5.76 15.70
CA ASN A 67 1.57 -4.42 15.53
C ASN A 67 0.49 -4.37 14.42
N MET A 68 0.58 -5.24 13.41
CA MET A 68 -0.41 -5.34 12.32
C MET A 68 -1.65 -6.09 12.75
N LYS A 69 -1.54 -7.11 13.61
CA LYS A 69 -2.70 -7.83 14.18
C LYS A 69 -3.68 -6.87 14.87
N LYS A 70 -3.15 -5.94 15.67
CA LYS A 70 -3.95 -4.91 16.34
C LYS A 70 -4.66 -3.99 15.33
N LYS A 71 -3.95 -3.55 14.28
CA LYS A 71 -4.50 -2.68 13.22
C LYS A 71 -5.59 -3.38 12.40
N VAL A 72 -5.42 -4.67 12.09
CA VAL A 72 -6.43 -5.48 11.41
C VAL A 72 -7.69 -5.59 12.28
N LYS A 73 -7.54 -5.97 13.55
CA LYS A 73 -8.66 -6.07 14.48
C LYS A 73 -9.40 -4.74 14.63
N GLU A 74 -8.67 -3.63 14.74
CA GLU A 74 -9.26 -2.30 14.83
C GLU A 74 -10.00 -1.90 13.55
N TYR A 75 -9.41 -2.16 12.37
CA TYR A 75 -10.03 -1.86 11.09
C TYR A 75 -11.36 -2.60 10.92
N PHE A 76 -11.37 -3.92 11.08
CA PHE A 76 -12.59 -4.71 10.88
C PHE A 76 -13.63 -4.46 11.97
N LYS A 77 -13.23 -4.44 13.24
CA LYS A 77 -14.17 -4.28 14.36
C LYS A 77 -14.74 -2.86 14.45
N LYS A 78 -13.90 -1.83 14.37
CA LYS A 78 -14.34 -0.45 14.60
C LYS A 78 -14.84 0.25 13.35
N ARG A 79 -14.23 0.00 12.17
CA ARG A 79 -14.62 0.70 10.94
C ARG A 79 -15.66 -0.03 10.12
N LEU A 80 -15.68 -1.37 10.18
CA LEU A 80 -16.59 -2.20 9.37
C LEU A 80 -17.65 -2.94 10.20
N GLY A 81 -17.53 -2.99 11.53
CA GLY A 81 -18.49 -3.67 12.40
C GLY A 81 -18.50 -5.20 12.27
N ILE A 82 -17.47 -5.80 11.66
CA ILE A 82 -17.38 -7.25 11.41
C ILE A 82 -16.17 -7.87 12.09
N SER A 83 -16.19 -9.19 12.28
CA SER A 83 -15.00 -9.92 12.71
C SER A 83 -13.95 -9.97 11.59
N PRO A 84 -12.65 -9.86 11.92
CA PRO A 84 -11.60 -10.11 10.94
C PRO A 84 -11.74 -11.53 10.36
N PRO A 85 -11.57 -11.71 9.04
CA PRO A 85 -11.55 -13.03 8.41
C PRO A 85 -10.25 -13.78 8.70
#